data_AF-A0A850HCJ3-F1
#
_entry.id   AF-A0A850HCJ3-F1
#
_cell.length_a   1.000
_cell.length_b   1.000
_cell.length_c   1.000
_cell.angle_alpha   90.00
_cell.angle_beta   90.00
_cell.angle_gamma   90.00
#
_symmetry.space_group_name_H-M   'P 1'
#
loop_
_entity.id
_entity.type
_entity.pdbx_description
1 polymer ?
#
loop_
_entity_poly.entity_id
_entity_poly.type
_entity_poly.pdbx_seq_one_letter_code
_entity_poly.pdbx_strand_id
1 'polypeptide(L)'
;MGTLIPNRKTIIVSLVLTVATVLILLAMGRPPICECGYVKLWHGLINDAGNSQHISDWYTPSHIIHGMIFYALGWWIFVKRGWGGANAFRWGLPLAVFLEAFWEVLENTPLVIDRFRSVTANFGYSGDSVLNSFADIGWMSFGFWLALRLPVKVTIALALVGEIVAGWVVRDNLTFNVIMLVYPIEAIAEWQAASTHG
;
A
#
# COMPACT_ATOMS: atom_id res chain seq x y z
N MET A 1 -24.23 -11.66 9.75
CA MET A 1 -23.63 -10.85 8.67
C MET A 1 -22.66 -11.73 7.94
N GLY A 2 -22.74 -11.84 6.61
CA GLY A 2 -21.78 -12.64 5.83
C GLY A 2 -20.37 -12.04 5.90
N THR A 3 -19.37 -12.86 5.58
CA THR A 3 -17.97 -12.45 5.48
C THR A 3 -17.46 -12.74 4.07
N LEU A 4 -16.34 -12.11 3.69
CA LEU A 4 -15.63 -12.53 2.50
C LEU A 4 -14.92 -13.86 2.78
N ILE A 5 -14.93 -14.78 1.82
CA ILE A 5 -14.33 -16.10 1.99
C ILE A 5 -13.57 -16.46 0.72
N PRO A 6 -12.30 -16.02 0.59
CA PRO A 6 -11.46 -16.43 -0.54
C PRO A 6 -11.36 -17.96 -0.61
N ASN A 7 -11.34 -18.50 -1.82
CA ASN A 7 -11.12 -19.93 -2.07
C ASN A 7 -9.83 -20.15 -2.88
N ARG A 8 -9.52 -21.42 -3.17
CA ARG A 8 -8.31 -21.77 -3.94
C ARG A 8 -8.21 -21.04 -5.28
N LYS A 9 -9.33 -20.92 -6.03
CA LYS A 9 -9.33 -20.25 -7.33
C LYS A 9 -9.01 -18.77 -7.19
N THR A 10 -9.64 -18.09 -6.23
CA THR A 10 -9.42 -16.65 -6.03
C THR A 10 -8.04 -16.35 -5.48
N ILE A 11 -7.46 -17.24 -4.65
CA ILE A 11 -6.06 -17.12 -4.23
C ILE A 11 -5.12 -17.24 -5.45
N ILE A 12 -5.36 -18.19 -6.35
CA ILE A 12 -4.57 -18.32 -7.59
C ILE A 12 -4.68 -17.06 -8.45
N VAL A 13 -5.88 -16.50 -8.60
CA VAL A 13 -6.07 -15.24 -9.34
C VAL A 13 -5.27 -14.11 -8.71
N SER A 14 -5.32 -13.95 -7.38
CA SER A 14 -4.52 -12.96 -6.67
C SER A 14 -3.02 -13.14 -6.92
N LEU A 15 -2.50 -14.37 -6.85
CA LEU A 15 -1.09 -14.64 -7.15
C LEU A 15 -0.72 -14.31 -8.60
N VAL A 16 -1.59 -14.61 -9.56
CA VAL A 16 -1.37 -14.26 -10.98
C VAL A 16 -1.33 -12.74 -11.15
N LEU A 17 -2.20 -11.99 -10.47
CA LEU A 17 -2.17 -10.53 -10.48
C LEU A 17 -0.85 -9.99 -9.92
N THR A 18 -0.40 -10.50 -8.76
CA THR A 18 0.89 -10.10 -8.17
C THR A 18 2.06 -10.39 -9.10
N VAL A 19 2.10 -11.57 -9.74
CA VAL A 19 3.13 -11.91 -10.73
C VAL A 19 3.08 -10.99 -11.94
N ALA A 20 1.88 -10.66 -12.42
CA ALA A 20 1.71 -9.70 -13.52
C ALA A 20 2.25 -8.31 -13.14
N THR A 21 1.98 -7.82 -11.93
CA THR A 21 2.55 -6.56 -11.42
C THR A 21 4.07 -6.58 -11.44
N VAL A 22 4.69 -7.64 -10.92
CA VAL A 22 6.15 -7.82 -10.92
C VAL A 22 6.72 -7.74 -12.34
N LEU A 23 6.09 -8.43 -13.30
CA LEU A 23 6.53 -8.40 -14.70
C LEU A 23 6.35 -7.02 -15.33
N ILE A 24 5.26 -6.31 -15.01
CA ILE A 24 5.01 -4.94 -15.49
C ILE A 24 6.08 -3.99 -14.94
N LEU A 25 6.37 -4.03 -13.64
CA LEU A 25 7.39 -3.16 -13.03
C LEU A 25 8.79 -3.43 -13.59
N LEU A 26 9.15 -4.69 -13.82
CA LEU A 26 10.39 -5.05 -14.53
C LEU A 26 10.41 -4.49 -15.96
N ALA A 27 9.29 -4.57 -16.68
CA ALA A 27 9.18 -4.00 -18.03
C ALA A 27 9.22 -2.46 -18.04
N MET A 28 8.80 -1.81 -16.95
CA MET A 28 8.95 -0.37 -16.70
C MET A 28 10.39 0.03 -16.33
N GLY A 29 11.31 -0.93 -16.20
CA GLY A 29 12.71 -0.68 -15.87
C GLY A 29 12.97 -0.48 -14.38
N ARG A 30 12.06 -0.92 -13.49
CA ARG A 30 12.27 -0.84 -12.04
C ARG A 30 13.36 -1.79 -11.57
N PRO A 31 14.21 -1.37 -10.62
CA PRO A 31 15.29 -2.21 -10.14
C PRO A 31 14.69 -3.42 -9.39
N PRO A 32 15.15 -4.66 -9.66
CA PRO A 32 14.59 -5.85 -9.01
C PRO A 32 14.67 -5.82 -7.48
N ILE A 33 15.72 -5.22 -6.95
CA ILE A 33 15.98 -4.95 -5.52
C ILE A 33 16.60 -3.55 -5.40
N CYS A 34 16.76 -3.05 -4.17
CA CYS A 34 17.52 -1.83 -3.89
C CYS A 34 18.83 -1.74 -4.69
N GLU A 35 19.07 -0.60 -5.35
CA GLU A 35 20.32 -0.33 -6.07
C GLU A 35 21.56 -0.33 -5.17
N CYS A 36 21.35 -0.25 -3.85
CA CYS A 36 22.39 -0.45 -2.83
C CYS A 36 22.98 -1.87 -2.79
N GLY A 37 22.38 -2.84 -3.51
CA GLY A 37 22.92 -4.19 -3.67
C GLY A 37 22.61 -5.15 -2.53
N TYR A 38 21.76 -4.76 -1.57
CA TYR A 38 21.34 -5.61 -0.47
C TYR A 38 19.85 -5.41 -0.14
N VAL A 39 19.30 -6.35 0.63
CA VAL A 39 17.90 -6.33 1.08
C VAL A 39 17.85 -6.25 2.61
N LYS A 40 17.06 -5.32 3.13
CA LYS A 40 16.71 -5.25 4.55
C LYS A 40 15.30 -5.77 4.76
N LEU A 41 15.07 -6.35 5.94
CA LEU A 41 13.71 -6.64 6.39
C LEU A 41 12.97 -5.35 6.70
N TRP A 42 13.60 -4.43 7.44
CA TRP A 42 13.05 -3.13 7.83
C TRP A 42 14.04 -2.02 7.48
N HIS A 43 13.55 -0.94 6.89
CA HIS A 43 14.30 0.27 6.63
C HIS A 43 13.62 1.48 7.29
N GLY A 44 14.31 2.11 8.23
CA GLY A 44 13.72 3.12 9.12
C GLY A 44 14.03 4.57 8.75
N LEU A 45 14.77 4.83 7.67
CA LEU A 45 15.08 6.17 7.20
C LEU A 45 14.09 6.53 6.10
N ILE A 46 13.39 7.65 6.26
CA ILE A 46 12.34 8.05 5.31
C ILE A 46 12.87 8.97 4.20
N ASN A 47 13.83 9.84 4.54
CA ASN A 47 14.42 10.82 3.63
C ASN A 47 15.73 10.30 3.01
N ASP A 48 15.75 9.04 2.56
CA ASP A 48 16.91 8.48 1.87
C ASP A 48 16.53 7.64 0.64
N ALA A 49 17.54 7.26 -0.14
CA ALA A 49 17.36 6.44 -1.34
C ALA A 49 17.02 4.96 -1.06
N GLY A 50 17.02 4.53 0.20
CA GLY A 50 16.64 3.17 0.62
C GLY A 50 15.15 3.03 0.96
N ASN A 51 14.45 4.15 1.16
CA ASN A 51 13.00 4.17 1.35
C ASN A 51 12.29 3.65 0.09
N SER A 52 11.26 2.81 0.27
CA SER A 52 10.58 2.09 -0.81
C SER A 52 11.49 1.14 -1.63
N GLN A 53 12.63 0.71 -1.08
CA GLN A 53 13.55 -0.22 -1.76
C GLN A 53 13.70 -1.59 -1.07
N HIS A 54 13.06 -1.78 0.09
CA HIS A 54 13.26 -2.92 0.97
C HIS A 54 11.94 -3.64 1.29
N ILE A 55 11.98 -4.70 2.10
CA ILE A 55 10.79 -5.53 2.39
C ILE A 55 9.76 -4.76 3.21
N SER A 56 10.20 -3.89 4.13
CA SER A 56 9.32 -2.98 4.84
C SER A 56 10.02 -1.70 5.26
N ASP A 57 9.21 -0.67 5.43
CA ASP A 57 9.57 0.69 5.79
C ASP A 57 8.38 1.42 6.43
N TRP A 58 8.49 2.74 6.58
CA TRP A 58 7.45 3.54 7.21
C TRP A 58 6.13 3.64 6.44
N TYR A 59 6.08 3.20 5.18
CA TYR A 59 4.86 3.09 4.39
C TYR A 59 4.17 1.72 4.52
N THR A 60 4.88 0.70 5.03
CA THR A 60 4.29 -0.62 5.32
C THR A 60 3.00 -0.58 6.17
N PRO A 61 2.88 0.23 7.24
CA PRO A 61 1.61 0.38 7.95
C PRO A 61 0.46 0.87 7.05
N SER A 62 0.74 1.75 6.08
CA SER A 62 -0.26 2.25 5.12
C SER A 62 -0.75 1.12 4.21
N HIS A 63 0.12 0.24 3.72
CA HIS A 63 -0.29 -0.94 2.94
C HIS A 63 -1.16 -1.90 3.79
N ILE A 64 -0.81 -2.13 5.05
CA ILE A 64 -1.65 -2.91 5.97
C ILE A 64 -3.04 -2.26 6.11
N ILE A 65 -3.11 -0.93 6.21
CA ILE A 65 -4.35 -0.17 6.28
C ILE A 65 -5.14 -0.28 4.96
N HIS A 66 -4.50 -0.19 3.80
CA HIS A 66 -5.13 -0.46 2.49
C HIS A 66 -5.80 -1.83 2.49
N GLY A 67 -5.13 -2.86 3.00
CA GLY A 67 -5.72 -4.19 3.14
C GLY A 67 -7.02 -4.20 3.92
N MET A 68 -7.07 -3.46 5.04
CA MET A 68 -8.27 -3.32 5.86
C MET A 68 -9.38 -2.54 5.13
N ILE A 69 -9.03 -1.46 4.43
CA ILE A 69 -9.95 -0.63 3.65
C ILE A 69 -10.54 -1.46 2.49
N PHE A 70 -9.71 -2.18 1.74
CA PHE A 70 -10.15 -3.00 0.61
C PHE A 70 -10.98 -4.20 1.05
N TYR A 71 -10.71 -4.76 2.23
CA TYR A 71 -11.61 -5.74 2.84
C TYR A 71 -13.00 -5.13 3.07
N ALA A 72 -13.08 -3.94 3.69
CA ALA A 72 -14.34 -3.26 3.95
C ALA A 72 -15.09 -2.94 2.64
N LEU A 73 -14.37 -2.49 1.61
CA LEU A 73 -14.90 -2.25 0.27
C LEU A 73 -15.46 -3.53 -0.36
N GLY A 74 -14.66 -4.60 -0.42
CA GLY A 74 -15.08 -5.89 -0.97
C GLY A 74 -16.27 -6.48 -0.22
N TRP A 75 -16.31 -6.37 1.11
CA TRP A 75 -17.44 -6.79 1.92
C TRP A 75 -18.69 -6.00 1.57
N TRP A 76 -18.57 -4.67 1.44
CA TRP A 76 -19.70 -3.82 1.07
C TRP A 76 -20.25 -4.18 -0.32
N ILE A 77 -19.38 -4.36 -1.33
CA ILE A 77 -19.78 -4.71 -2.70
C ILE A 77 -20.39 -6.12 -2.77
N PHE A 78 -19.65 -7.13 -2.32
CA PHE A 78 -20.00 -8.52 -2.61
C PHE A 78 -20.95 -9.14 -1.58
N VAL A 79 -20.86 -8.72 -0.31
CA VAL A 79 -21.70 -9.29 0.75
C VAL A 79 -22.92 -8.42 1.01
N LYS A 80 -22.72 -7.12 1.25
CA LYS A 80 -23.82 -6.22 1.63
C LYS A 80 -24.70 -5.85 0.42
N ARG A 81 -24.10 -5.55 -0.73
CA ARG A 81 -24.84 -5.23 -1.96
C ARG A 81 -25.18 -6.45 -2.82
N GLY A 82 -24.51 -7.57 -2.62
CA GLY A 82 -24.74 -8.81 -3.38
C GLY A 82 -24.36 -8.71 -4.86
N TRP A 83 -23.50 -7.76 -5.23
CA TRP A 83 -23.05 -7.59 -6.62
C TRP A 83 -22.21 -8.79 -7.05
N GLY A 84 -22.39 -9.29 -8.28
CA GLY A 84 -21.66 -10.46 -8.80
C GLY A 84 -22.29 -11.82 -8.46
N GLY A 85 -23.46 -11.84 -7.82
CA GLY A 85 -24.27 -13.05 -7.59
C GLY A 85 -23.83 -13.89 -6.38
N ALA A 86 -24.41 -15.08 -6.26
CA ALA A 86 -24.35 -15.90 -5.04
C ALA A 86 -22.94 -16.31 -4.59
N ASN A 87 -21.94 -16.28 -5.48
CA ASN A 87 -20.55 -16.67 -5.18
C ASN A 87 -19.58 -15.47 -5.08
N ALA A 88 -20.09 -14.23 -5.15
CA ALA A 88 -19.28 -13.03 -5.23
C ALA A 88 -18.40 -12.79 -3.99
N PHE A 89 -18.85 -13.21 -2.81
CA PHE A 89 -18.13 -13.05 -1.53
C PHE A 89 -16.72 -13.64 -1.52
N ARG A 90 -16.38 -14.48 -2.51
CA ARG A 90 -15.05 -15.09 -2.67
C ARG A 90 -14.05 -14.14 -3.33
N TRP A 91 -14.52 -13.14 -4.07
CA TRP A 91 -13.71 -12.26 -4.92
C TRP A 91 -13.12 -11.04 -4.21
N GLY A 92 -13.33 -10.91 -2.90
CA GLY A 92 -12.80 -9.80 -2.11
C GLY A 92 -11.27 -9.68 -2.17
N LEU A 93 -10.54 -10.80 -2.04
CA LEU A 93 -9.07 -10.79 -2.08
C LEU A 93 -8.52 -10.46 -3.49
N PRO A 94 -9.03 -11.05 -4.59
CA PRO A 94 -8.68 -10.59 -5.94
C PRO A 94 -8.91 -9.10 -6.17
N LEU A 95 -10.03 -8.55 -5.69
CA LEU A 95 -10.31 -7.12 -5.81
C LEU A 95 -9.27 -6.30 -5.05
N ALA A 96 -8.95 -6.68 -3.80
CA ALA A 96 -7.96 -5.99 -3.00
C ALA A 96 -6.56 -6.01 -3.64
N VAL A 97 -6.11 -7.19 -4.10
CA VAL A 97 -4.83 -7.32 -4.81
C VAL A 97 -4.82 -6.55 -6.12
N PHE A 98 -5.92 -6.53 -6.86
CA PHE A 98 -6.02 -5.73 -8.08
C PHE A 98 -5.88 -4.24 -7.80
N LEU A 99 -6.56 -3.71 -6.77
CA LEU A 99 -6.49 -2.29 -6.43
C LEU A 99 -5.09 -1.89 -5.97
N GLU A 100 -4.45 -2.71 -5.14
CA GLU A 100 -3.08 -2.47 -4.70
C GLU A 100 -2.09 -2.58 -5.86
N ALA A 101 -2.16 -3.65 -6.65
CA ALA A 101 -1.32 -3.82 -7.83
C ALA A 101 -1.47 -2.68 -8.84
N PHE A 102 -2.69 -2.16 -9.00
CA PHE A 102 -2.94 -1.01 -9.84
C PHE A 102 -2.28 0.24 -9.27
N TRP A 103 -2.37 0.45 -7.96
CA TRP A 103 -1.67 1.54 -7.29
C TRP A 103 -0.15 1.42 -7.43
N GLU A 104 0.45 0.26 -7.15
CA GLU A 104 1.89 0.00 -7.30
C GLU A 104 2.40 0.32 -8.70
N VAL A 105 1.66 -0.08 -9.74
CA VAL A 105 2.02 0.24 -11.13
C VAL A 105 1.90 1.75 -11.39
N LEU A 106 0.83 2.38 -10.92
CA LEU A 106 0.54 3.79 -11.15
C LEU A 106 1.54 4.69 -10.42
N GLU A 107 1.81 4.41 -9.15
CA GLU A 107 2.82 5.05 -8.29
C GLU A 107 4.18 5.04 -8.97
N ASN A 108 4.50 3.92 -9.62
CA ASN A 108 5.73 3.74 -10.33
C ASN A 108 5.77 4.33 -11.76
N THR A 109 4.77 5.12 -12.17
CA THR A 109 4.84 5.88 -13.43
C THR A 109 5.53 7.24 -13.25
N PRO A 110 6.16 7.81 -14.30
CA PRO A 110 6.74 9.16 -14.23
C PRO A 110 5.76 10.22 -13.73
N LEU A 111 4.47 10.09 -14.11
CA LEU A 111 3.41 11.00 -13.68
C LEU A 111 3.31 11.12 -12.15
N VAL A 112 3.30 9.98 -11.45
CA VAL A 112 3.12 9.98 -9.98
C VAL A 112 4.43 10.22 -9.26
N ILE A 113 5.56 9.69 -9.73
CA ILE A 113 6.88 9.98 -9.16
C ILE A 113 7.17 11.49 -9.20
N ASP A 114 6.98 12.12 -10.36
CA ASP A 114 7.26 13.54 -10.53
C ASP A 114 6.28 14.38 -9.70
N ARG A 115 5.04 13.90 -9.53
CA ARG A 115 4.08 14.50 -8.61
C ARG A 115 4.60 14.46 -7.17
N PHE A 116 5.00 13.30 -6.66
CA PHE A 116 5.56 13.17 -5.31
C PHE A 116 6.79 14.09 -5.14
N ARG A 117 7.74 14.07 -6.07
CA ARG A 117 8.90 14.98 -6.05
C ARG A 117 8.53 16.46 -5.99
N SER A 118 7.42 16.85 -6.63
CA SER A 118 6.99 18.24 -6.68
C SER A 118 6.23 18.71 -5.44
N VAL A 119 5.69 17.79 -4.63
CA VAL A 119 4.77 18.13 -3.52
C VAL A 119 5.20 17.61 -2.15
N THR A 120 6.02 16.57 -2.08
CA THR A 120 6.53 16.02 -0.82
C THR A 120 8.02 16.30 -0.69
N ALA A 121 8.50 16.44 0.54
CA ALA A 121 9.92 16.63 0.86
C ALA A 121 10.76 15.34 0.66
N ASN A 122 10.34 14.45 -0.26
CA ASN A 122 11.01 13.18 -0.55
C ASN A 122 12.22 13.42 -1.45
N PHE A 123 13.27 13.97 -0.87
CA PHE A 123 14.57 14.15 -1.52
C PHE A 123 15.12 12.80 -1.99
N GLY A 124 15.05 12.54 -3.28
CA GLY A 124 15.62 11.33 -3.89
C GLY A 124 14.65 10.19 -4.13
N TYR A 125 13.33 10.36 -3.88
CA TYR A 125 12.36 9.35 -4.28
C TYR A 125 12.42 9.15 -5.80
N SER A 126 12.62 7.91 -6.21
CA SER A 126 12.76 7.54 -7.62
C SER A 126 11.75 6.50 -8.05
N GLY A 127 10.76 6.21 -7.20
CA GLY A 127 9.90 5.04 -7.31
C GLY A 127 10.46 3.87 -6.52
N ASP A 128 9.72 2.78 -6.54
CA ASP A 128 9.96 1.63 -5.71
C ASP A 128 10.79 0.60 -6.46
N SER A 129 11.52 -0.21 -5.70
CA SER A 129 12.06 -1.45 -6.25
C SER A 129 10.95 -2.47 -6.47
N VAL A 130 11.14 -3.40 -7.42
CA VAL A 130 10.17 -4.48 -7.67
C VAL A 130 9.93 -5.33 -6.41
N LEU A 131 10.99 -5.53 -5.60
CA LEU A 131 10.90 -6.23 -4.32
C LEU A 131 9.96 -5.51 -3.34
N ASN A 132 10.05 -4.19 -3.25
CA ASN A 132 9.24 -3.39 -2.35
C ASN A 132 7.77 -3.46 -2.75
N SER A 133 7.42 -3.11 -3.99
CA SER A 133 6.05 -3.26 -4.50
C SER A 133 5.46 -4.67 -4.33
N PHE A 134 6.29 -5.71 -4.51
CA PHE A 134 5.88 -7.09 -4.23
C PHE A 134 5.58 -7.31 -2.74
N ALA A 135 6.44 -6.80 -1.85
CA ALA A 135 6.26 -6.86 -0.42
C ALA A 135 5.03 -6.06 0.04
N ASP A 136 4.77 -4.91 -0.56
CA ASP A 136 3.64 -4.04 -0.25
C ASP A 136 2.30 -4.68 -0.60
N ILE A 137 2.18 -5.34 -1.76
CA ILE A 137 1.05 -6.22 -2.06
C ILE A 137 0.91 -7.33 -1.01
N GLY A 138 2.02 -7.84 -0.49
CA GLY A 138 2.07 -8.80 0.61
C GLY A 138 1.54 -8.23 1.94
N TRP A 139 1.98 -7.03 2.33
CA TRP A 139 1.54 -6.34 3.54
C TRP A 139 0.08 -5.91 3.47
N MET A 140 -0.38 -5.46 2.30
CA MET A 140 -1.79 -5.23 2.02
C MET A 140 -2.59 -6.52 2.15
N SER A 141 -2.12 -7.63 1.57
CA SER A 141 -2.79 -8.92 1.69
C SER A 141 -2.85 -9.40 3.15
N PHE A 142 -1.80 -9.10 3.94
CA PHE A 142 -1.78 -9.36 5.38
C PHE A 142 -2.80 -8.49 6.14
N GLY A 143 -2.90 -7.20 5.83
CA GLY A 143 -3.92 -6.30 6.38
C GLY A 143 -5.35 -6.76 6.07
N PHE A 144 -5.59 -7.21 4.83
CA PHE A 144 -6.86 -7.82 4.42
C PHE A 144 -7.17 -9.08 5.24
N TRP A 145 -6.16 -9.93 5.44
CA TRP A 145 -6.29 -11.12 6.28
C TRP A 145 -6.56 -10.79 7.76
N LEU A 146 -5.95 -9.74 8.31
CA LEU A 146 -6.27 -9.27 9.65
C LEU A 146 -7.73 -8.82 9.74
N ALA A 147 -8.22 -8.05 8.77
CA ALA A 147 -9.60 -7.59 8.73
C ALA A 147 -10.63 -8.73 8.59
N LEU A 148 -10.23 -9.86 7.98
CA LEU A 148 -11.02 -11.09 7.94
C LEU A 148 -11.16 -11.76 9.32
N ARG A 149 -10.18 -11.60 10.21
CA ARG A 149 -10.07 -12.36 11.47
C ARG A 149 -10.43 -11.55 12.70
N LEU A 150 -10.18 -10.24 12.66
CA LEU A 150 -10.32 -9.38 13.83
C LEU A 150 -11.73 -8.78 13.92
N PRO A 151 -12.21 -8.48 15.15
CA PRO A 151 -13.42 -7.69 15.32
C PRO A 151 -13.26 -6.31 14.69
N VAL A 152 -14.34 -5.79 14.08
CA VAL A 152 -14.34 -4.48 13.38
C VAL A 152 -13.75 -3.35 14.24
N LYS A 153 -14.06 -3.34 15.56
CA LYS A 153 -13.52 -2.34 16.50
C LYS A 153 -11.99 -2.39 16.59
N VAL A 154 -11.41 -3.59 16.59
CA VAL A 154 -9.95 -3.78 16.66
C VAL A 154 -9.31 -3.37 15.34
N THR A 155 -9.90 -3.74 14.20
CA THR A 155 -9.43 -3.32 12.87
C THR A 155 -9.39 -1.79 12.74
N ILE A 156 -10.47 -1.11 13.16
CA ILE A 156 -10.52 0.36 13.14
C ILE A 156 -9.46 0.95 14.09
N ALA A 157 -9.33 0.41 15.30
CA ALA A 157 -8.33 0.88 16.25
C ALA A 157 -6.90 0.73 15.71
N LEU A 158 -6.57 -0.40 15.10
CA LEU A 158 -5.26 -0.63 14.48
C LEU A 158 -4.98 0.36 13.35
N ALA A 159 -5.96 0.62 12.48
CA ALA A 159 -5.78 1.58 11.39
C ALA A 159 -5.55 3.01 11.91
N LEU A 160 -6.32 3.44 12.92
CA LEU A 160 -6.13 4.75 13.55
C LEU A 160 -4.77 4.85 14.25
N VAL A 161 -4.35 3.81 14.96
CA VAL A 161 -3.03 3.78 15.59
C VAL A 161 -1.92 3.86 14.55
N GLY A 162 -2.03 3.14 13.43
CA GLY A 162 -1.07 3.22 12.32
C GLY A 162 -0.94 4.64 11.76
N GLU A 163 -2.07 5.28 11.44
CA GLU A 163 -2.09 6.66 10.91
C GLU A 163 -1.51 7.69 11.90
N ILE A 164 -1.82 7.55 13.19
CA ILE A 164 -1.32 8.45 14.23
C ILE A 164 0.18 8.24 14.46
N VAL A 165 0.64 6.99 14.53
CA VAL A 165 2.06 6.69 14.75
C VAL A 165 2.89 7.16 13.56
N ALA A 166 2.47 6.87 12.32
CA ALA A 166 3.16 7.36 11.13
C ALA A 166 3.17 8.90 11.11
N GLY A 167 1.99 9.52 11.25
CA GLY A 167 1.85 10.98 11.21
C GLY A 167 2.59 11.71 12.34
N TRP A 168 2.87 11.05 13.46
CA TRP A 168 3.63 11.62 14.56
C TRP A 168 5.14 11.37 14.45
N VAL A 169 5.53 10.12 14.16
CA VAL A 169 6.94 9.72 14.11
C VAL A 169 7.57 10.28 12.84
N VAL A 170 7.07 9.91 11.67
CA VAL A 170 7.66 10.32 10.39
C VAL A 170 7.08 11.59 9.81
N ARG A 171 6.07 12.17 10.48
CA ARG A 171 5.36 13.38 10.03
C ARG A 171 4.66 13.21 8.68
N ASP A 172 4.42 11.97 8.30
CA ASP A 172 3.75 11.55 7.08
C ASP A 172 2.85 10.33 7.35
N ASN A 173 1.76 10.17 6.63
CA ASN A 173 0.85 9.03 6.73
C ASN A 173 -0.04 8.92 5.49
N LEU A 174 -0.92 7.92 5.44
CA LEU A 174 -1.79 7.71 4.28
C LEU A 174 -2.66 8.94 4.00
N THR A 175 -3.25 9.51 5.05
CA THR A 175 -4.12 10.69 4.93
C THR A 175 -3.38 11.88 4.31
N PHE A 176 -2.18 12.19 4.79
CA PHE A 176 -1.36 13.27 4.24
C PHE A 176 -0.94 12.97 2.81
N ASN A 177 -0.52 11.75 2.49
CA ASN A 177 -0.16 11.36 1.14
C ASN A 177 -1.31 11.52 0.14
N VAL A 178 -2.52 11.09 0.48
CA VAL A 178 -3.69 11.27 -0.38
C VAL A 178 -4.01 12.75 -0.60
N ILE A 179 -3.98 13.56 0.46
CA ILE A 179 -4.22 15.01 0.35
C ILE A 179 -3.16 15.64 -0.55
N MET A 180 -1.88 15.41 -0.28
CA MET A 180 -0.77 16.02 -1.00
C MET A 180 -0.71 15.63 -2.47
N LEU A 181 -1.08 14.39 -2.79
CA LEU A 181 -1.15 13.90 -4.17
C LEU A 181 -2.25 14.65 -4.97
N VAL A 182 -3.47 14.72 -4.41
CA VAL A 182 -4.66 15.26 -5.08
C VAL A 182 -4.69 16.79 -5.05
N TYR A 183 -4.48 17.38 -3.88
CA TYR A 183 -4.57 18.81 -3.63
C TYR A 183 -3.50 19.25 -2.61
N PRO A 184 -2.28 19.59 -3.06
CA PRO A 184 -1.16 19.91 -2.17
C PRO A 184 -1.46 21.15 -1.35
N ILE A 185 -1.18 21.06 -0.05
CA ILE A 185 -1.37 22.13 0.92
C ILE A 185 0.00 22.47 1.51
N GLU A 186 0.41 23.73 1.39
CA GLU A 186 1.72 24.21 1.83
C GLU A 186 2.00 23.90 3.31
N ALA A 187 1.03 24.10 4.20
CA ALA A 187 1.18 23.79 5.62
C ALA A 187 1.46 22.29 5.90
N ILE A 188 0.95 21.38 5.06
CA ILE A 188 1.24 19.94 5.19
C ILE A 188 2.66 19.65 4.67
N ALA A 189 3.05 20.26 3.54
CA ALA A 189 4.41 20.14 3.02
C ALA A 189 5.46 20.63 4.03
N GLU A 190 5.23 21.77 4.68
CA GLU A 190 6.11 22.31 5.74
C GLU A 190 6.16 21.38 6.95
N TRP A 191 5.03 20.80 7.35
CA TRP A 191 4.96 19.81 8.43
C TRP A 191 5.79 18.56 8.12
N GLN A 192 5.64 18.01 6.91
CA GLN A 192 6.37 16.83 6.43
C GLN A 192 7.89 17.12 6.29
N ALA A 193 8.25 18.29 5.75
CA ALA A 193 9.64 18.72 5.59
C ALA A 193 10.39 18.90 6.91
N ALA A 194 9.66 19.17 8.00
CA ALA A 194 10.25 19.27 9.33
C ALA A 194 10.45 17.89 10.01
N SER A 195 10.37 16.78 9.27
CA SER A 195 10.68 15.44 9.80
C SER A 195 12.17 15.33 10.11
N THR A 196 12.48 14.83 11.31
CA THR A 196 13.87 14.70 11.80
C THR A 196 14.50 13.34 11.49
N HIS A 197 13.83 12.50 10.68
CA HIS A 197 14.25 11.13 10.35
C HIS A 197 15.02 11.06 9.02
N GLY A 198 16.05 11.90 8.90
CA GLY A 198 17.12 11.77 7.90
C GLY A 198 18.30 10.97 8.40
#